data_AF-A0A1G2TFT5-F1
#
_entry.id   AF-A0A1G2TFT5-F1
#
_cell.length_a   1.000
_cell.length_b   1.000
_cell.length_c   1.000
_cell.angle_alpha   90.00
_cell.angle_beta   90.00
_cell.angle_gamma   90.00
#
_symmetry.space_group_name_H-M   'P 1'
#
loop_
_entity.id
_entity.type
_entity.pdbx_description
1 polymer ?
#
loop_
_entity_poly.entity_id
_entity_poly.type
_entity_poly.pdbx_seq_one_letter_code
_entity_poly.pdbx_strand_id
1 'polypeptide(L)' 'MDTTMLVKTKKELKTKAQALAKDLGLSLTDVVNASLRQFVVNQGITISKLPTETLNVYTNKKEIMLAYKESLKEF' A
#
# COMPACT_ATOMS: atom_id res chain seq x y z
N MET A 1 25.74 0.38 6.57
CA MET A 1 26.36 0.46 5.23
C MET A 1 25.21 0.44 4.24
N ASP A 2 25.11 1.46 3.42
CA ASP A 2 24.02 1.57 2.46
C ASP A 2 24.39 0.83 1.17
N THR A 3 23.38 0.24 0.52
CA THR A 3 23.54 -0.50 -0.73
C THR A 3 22.58 0.03 -1.77
N THR A 4 22.90 -0.18 -3.05
CA THR A 4 22.09 0.28 -4.18
C THR A 4 21.31 -0.89 -4.77
N MET A 5 20.01 -0.66 -5.05
CA MET A 5 19.16 -1.60 -5.76
C MET A 5 18.72 -1.01 -7.11
N LEU A 6 18.99 -1.72 -8.21
CA LEU A 6 18.50 -1.35 -9.54
C LEU A 6 17.31 -2.23 -9.91
N VAL A 7 16.14 -1.61 -10.12
CA VAL A 7 14.90 -2.33 -10.47
C VAL A 7 14.43 -1.91 -11.87
N LYS A 8 14.26 -2.89 -12.77
CA LYS A 8 13.61 -2.67 -14.06
C LYS A 8 12.10 -2.66 -13.88
N THR A 9 11.43 -1.61 -14.34
CA THR A 9 9.96 -1.48 -14.27
C THR A 9 9.44 -0.63 -15.42
N LYS A 10 8.12 -0.60 -15.60
CA LYS A 10 7.47 0.25 -16.61
C LYS A 10 7.58 1.72 -16.20
N LYS A 11 7.91 2.59 -17.18
CA LYS A 11 8.05 4.04 -16.96
C LYS A 11 6.78 4.64 -16.33
N GLU A 12 5.62 4.31 -16.87
CA GLU A 12 4.33 4.83 -16.38
C GLU A 12 4.05 4.42 -14.93
N LEU A 13 4.38 3.17 -14.55
CA LEU A 13 4.20 2.69 -13.19
C LEU A 13 5.09 3.46 -12.22
N LYS A 14 6.36 3.67 -12.58
CA LYS A 14 7.29 4.49 -11.78
C LYS A 14 6.75 5.91 -11.60
N THR A 15 6.29 6.55 -12.67
CA THR A 15 5.77 7.93 -12.61
C THR A 15 4.54 8.02 -11.71
N LYS A 16 3.58 7.10 -11.86
CA LYS A 16 2.37 7.07 -11.01
C LYS A 16 2.71 6.83 -9.54
N ALA A 17 3.58 5.87 -9.25
CA ALA A 17 4.02 5.59 -7.89
C ALA A 17 4.77 6.78 -7.26
N GLN A 18 5.58 7.49 -8.03
CA GLN A 18 6.30 8.67 -7.56
C GLN A 18 5.36 9.86 -7.28
N ALA A 19 4.36 10.09 -8.14
CA ALA A 19 3.35 11.11 -7.90
C ALA A 19 2.58 10.82 -6.61
N LEU A 20 2.08 9.59 -6.46
CA LEU A 20 1.36 9.16 -5.26
C LEU A 20 2.21 9.30 -3.99
N ALA A 21 3.48 8.89 -4.03
CA ALA A 21 4.39 9.04 -2.89
C ALA A 21 4.53 10.52 -2.50
N LYS A 22 4.69 11.41 -3.49
CA LYS A 22 4.82 12.84 -3.26
C LYS A 22 3.55 13.46 -2.67
N ASP A 23 2.38 13.03 -3.15
CA ASP A 23 1.09 13.48 -2.61
C ASP A 23 0.91 13.08 -1.14
N LEU A 24 1.54 11.96 -0.73
CA LEU A 24 1.60 11.49 0.66
C LEU A 24 2.78 12.10 1.46
N GLY A 25 3.56 13.02 0.88
CA GLY A 25 4.70 13.65 1.54
C GLY A 25 5.95 12.77 1.66
N LEU A 26 6.04 11.69 0.88
CA LEU A 26 7.13 10.71 0.89
C LEU A 26 7.91 10.69 -0.43
N SER A 27 9.16 10.26 -0.40
CA SER A 27 9.87 9.91 -1.64
C SER A 27 9.53 8.49 -2.08
N LEU A 28 9.69 8.19 -3.36
CA LEU A 28 9.54 6.82 -3.87
C LEU A 28 10.52 5.85 -3.16
N THR A 29 11.71 6.32 -2.80
CA THR A 29 12.71 5.55 -2.05
C THR A 29 12.21 5.18 -0.66
N ASP A 30 11.53 6.10 0.03
CA ASP A 30 10.97 5.85 1.37
C ASP A 30 9.91 4.76 1.31
N VAL A 31 9.05 4.81 0.30
CA VAL A 31 8.01 3.81 0.06
C VAL A 31 8.63 2.43 -0.18
N VAL A 32 9.61 2.33 -1.10
CA VAL A 32 10.28 1.06 -1.41
C VAL A 32 10.98 0.49 -0.18
N ASN A 33 11.70 1.31 0.57
CA ASN A 33 12.38 0.88 1.79
C ASN A 33 11.40 0.47 2.90
N ALA A 34 10.26 1.16 3.03
CA ALA A 34 9.21 0.79 3.96
C ALA A 34 8.60 -0.57 3.59
N SER A 35 8.30 -0.80 2.31
CA SER A 35 7.81 -2.09 1.82
C SER A 35 8.82 -3.22 2.05
N LEU A 36 10.12 -2.98 1.84
CA LEU A 36 11.17 -3.97 2.12
C LEU A 36 11.24 -4.31 3.62
N ARG A 37 11.17 -3.30 4.50
CA ARG A 37 11.11 -3.54 5.95
C ARG A 37 9.87 -4.35 6.34
N GLN A 38 8.71 -3.99 5.78
CA GLN A 38 7.46 -4.69 6.05
C GLN A 38 7.49 -6.14 5.54
N PHE A 39 8.10 -6.38 4.38
CA PHE A 39 8.29 -7.74 3.85
C PHE A 39 9.15 -8.59 4.80
N VAL A 40 10.23 -8.04 5.34
CA VAL A 40 11.08 -8.73 6.33
C VAL A 40 10.32 -9.01 7.63
N VAL A 41 9.53 -8.06 8.13
CA VAL A 41 8.76 -8.24 9.37
C VAL A 41 7.64 -9.27 9.19
N ASN A 42 6.90 -9.17 8.09
CA ASN A 42 5.74 -10.02 7.83
C ASN A 42 6.11 -11.40 7.30
N GLN A 43 7.36 -11.61 6.85
CA GLN A 43 7.81 -12.82 6.16
C GLN A 43 6.92 -13.17 4.94
N GLY A 44 6.33 -12.14 4.32
CA GLY A 44 5.32 -12.31 3.28
C GLY A 44 4.82 -10.97 2.72
N ILE A 45 4.17 -11.04 1.56
CA ILE A 45 3.58 -9.87 0.90
C ILE A 45 2.06 -9.99 0.98
N THR A 46 1.40 -8.97 1.55
CA THR A 46 -0.05 -8.85 1.48
C THR A 46 -0.42 -8.14 0.20
N ILE A 47 -1.08 -8.84 -0.72
CA ILE A 47 -1.63 -8.27 -1.94
C ILE A 47 -3.14 -8.21 -1.76
N SER A 48 -3.70 -7.02 -1.56
CA SER A 48 -5.14 -6.80 -1.51
C SER A 48 -5.60 -6.01 -2.74
N LYS A 49 -6.71 -6.45 -3.35
CA LYS A 49 -7.44 -5.66 -4.36
C LYS A 49 -8.30 -4.56 -3.71
N LEU A 50 -8.58 -4.70 -2.41
CA LEU A 50 -9.37 -3.77 -1.62
C LEU A 50 -8.47 -2.72 -0.96
N PRO A 51 -8.94 -1.47 -0.81
CA PRO A 51 -8.30 -0.48 0.06
C PRO A 51 -8.12 -1.14 1.42
N THR A 52 -6.90 -1.14 1.95
CA THR A 52 -6.66 -1.55 3.33
C THR A 52 -7.18 -0.41 4.21
N GLU A 53 -8.50 -0.32 4.36
CA GLU A 53 -9.09 0.49 5.42
C GLU A 53 -8.63 -0.14 6.73
N THR A 54 -7.80 0.59 7.47
CA THR A 54 -7.47 0.19 8.83
C THR A 54 -8.77 0.17 9.62
N LEU A 55 -9.19 -1.02 10.04
CA LEU A 55 -10.44 -1.25 10.78
C LEU A 55 -10.50 -0.53 12.14
N ASN A 56 -9.46 0.25 12.49
CA ASN A 56 -9.40 1.03 13.73
C ASN A 56 -10.34 2.25 13.74
N VAL A 57 -10.92 2.61 12.59
CA VAL A 57 -11.89 3.72 12.49
C VAL A 57 -13.30 3.25 12.88
N TYR A 58 -13.60 1.96 12.77
CA TYR A 58 -14.93 1.43 13.04
C TYR A 58 -15.04 0.90 14.46
N THR A 59 -16.02 1.43 15.20
CA THR A 59 -16.25 1.05 16.60
C THR A 59 -17.14 -0.20 16.69
N ASN A 60 -17.88 -0.52 15.62
CA ASN A 60 -18.86 -1.60 15.61
C ASN A 60 -18.68 -2.56 14.43
N LYS A 61 -18.76 -3.87 14.71
CA LYS A 61 -18.74 -4.98 13.74
C LYS A 61 -19.73 -4.79 12.58
N LYS A 62 -20.87 -4.12 12.80
CA LYS A 62 -21.86 -3.85 11.74
C LYS A 62 -21.34 -2.88 10.68
N GLU A 63 -20.59 -1.85 11.07
CA GLU A 63 -20.05 -0.83 10.16
C GLU A 63 -18.96 -1.43 9.27
N ILE A 64 -18.08 -2.25 9.85
CA ILE A 64 -17.05 -3.00 9.13
C ILE A 64 -17.68 -3.88 8.05
N MET A 65 -18.74 -4.61 8.41
CA MET A 65 -19.45 -5.49 7.47
C MET A 65 -20.20 -4.72 6.39
N LEU A 66 -20.61 -3.47 6.66
CA LEU A 66 -21.30 -2.61 5.69
C LEU A 66 -20.29 -2.03 4.69
N ALA A 67 -19.19 -1.44 5.16
CA ALA A 67 -18.11 -0.92 4.33
C ALA A 67 -17.52 -2.02 3.43
N TYR A 68 -17.31 -3.22 3.98
CA TYR A 68 -16.89 -4.38 3.20
C TYR A 68 -17.90 -4.73 2.10
N LYS A 69 -19.20 -4.78 2.42
CA LYS A 69 -20.24 -5.05 1.41
C LYS A 69 -20.37 -3.97 0.35
N GLU A 70 -20.17 -2.70 0.69
CA GLU A 70 -20.19 -1.59 -0.26
C GLU A 70 -18.98 -1.65 -1.20
N SER A 71 -17.78 -1.92 -0.68
CA SER A 71 -16.58 -2.10 -1.49
C SER A 71 -16.70 -3.24 -2.52
N LEU A 72 -17.54 -4.23 -2.26
CA LEU A 72 -17.81 -5.36 -3.17
C LEU A 72 -18.84 -5.05 -4.26
N LYS A 73 -19.61 -3.96 -4.15
CA LYS A 73 -20.66 -3.60 -5.12
C LYS A 73 -20.14 -2.78 -6.30
N GLU A 74 -18.97 -2.17 -6.18
CA GLU A 74 -18.35 -1.39 -7.27
C GLU A 74 -17.58 -2.26 -8.29
N PHE A 75 -17.85 -3.59 -8.30
CA PHE A 75 -17.27 -4.57 -9.22
C PHE A 75 -18.34 -5.38 -9.94
#